data_AF-A0A965MTN6-F1
#
_entry.id   AF-A0A965MTN6-F1
#
_cell.length_a   1.000
_cell.length_b   1.000
_cell.length_c   1.000
_cell.angle_alpha   90.00
_cell.angle_beta   90.00
_cell.angle_gamma   90.00
#
_symmetry.space_group_name_H-M   'P 1'
#
loop_
_entity.id
_entity.type
_entity.pdbx_description
1 polymer ?
#
loop_
_entity_poly.entity_id
_entity_poly.type
_entity_poly.pdbx_seq_one_letter_code
_entity_poly.pdbx_strand_id
1 'polypeptide(L)' 'VHPAAVTLTYQYARSLVWLDNLAPERDPHSYDLCTTHADRTKPPTGWHLEDRRFRVHVYDAGRLAG' A
#
# COMPACT_ATOMS: atom_id res chain seq x y z
N VAL A 1 14.48 12.87 -10.54
CA VAL A 1 14.37 11.69 -9.66
C VAL A 1 13.23 11.94 -8.68
N HIS A 2 12.31 10.99 -8.49
CA HIS A 2 11.23 11.14 -7.51
C HIS A 2 11.58 10.32 -6.26
N PRO A 3 11.41 10.86 -5.04
CA PRO A 3 11.65 10.11 -3.81
C PRO A 3 10.65 8.97 -3.69
N ALA A 4 11.05 7.89 -3.01
CA ALA A 4 10.12 6.85 -2.61
C ALA A 4 9.11 7.41 -1.61
N ALA A 5 7.88 6.91 -1.68
CA ALA A 5 6.78 7.29 -0.78
C ALA A 5 5.89 6.09 -0.42
N VAL A 6 6.04 4.97 -1.12
CA VAL A 6 5.17 3.79 -1.02
C VAL A 6 6.02 2.54 -1.08
N THR A 7 5.69 1.53 -0.28
CA THR A 7 6.29 0.20 -0.40
C THR A 7 5.27 -0.75 -1.02
N LEU A 8 5.68 -1.45 -2.07
CA LEU A 8 4.90 -2.46 -2.78
C LEU A 8 5.37 -3.86 -2.34
N THR A 9 4.41 -4.70 -1.95
CA THR A 9 4.69 -6.09 -1.53
C THR A 9 3.84 -7.08 -2.32
N TYR A 10 4.45 -8.18 -2.76
CA TYR A 10 3.75 -9.28 -3.42
C TYR A 10 3.47 -10.40 -2.41
N GLN A 11 2.21 -10.79 -2.28
CA GLN A 11 1.78 -11.98 -1.57
C GLN A 11 1.41 -13.07 -2.59
N TYR A 12 2.42 -13.81 -3.03
CA TYR A 12 2.29 -14.80 -4.10
C TYR A 12 1.27 -15.90 -3.82
N ALA A 13 1.19 -16.39 -2.57
CA ALA A 13 0.28 -17.49 -2.23
C ALA A 13 -1.20 -17.11 -2.36
N ARG A 14 -1.51 -15.81 -2.31
CA ARG A 14 -2.87 -15.28 -2.43
C ARG A 14 -3.12 -14.52 -3.73
N SER A 15 -2.12 -14.43 -4.61
CA SER A 15 -2.16 -13.55 -5.79
C SER A 15 -2.56 -12.11 -5.41
N LEU A 16 -1.91 -11.56 -4.38
CA LEU A 16 -2.18 -10.21 -3.88
C LEU A 16 -0.96 -9.29 -4.04
N VAL A 17 -1.23 -8.02 -4.31
CA VAL A 17 -0.26 -6.93 -4.24
C VAL A 17 -0.76 -5.91 -3.23
N TRP A 18 0.11 -5.49 -2.32
CA TRP A 18 -0.18 -4.44 -1.35
C TRP A 18 0.60 -3.18 -1.66
N LEU A 19 -0.05 -2.03 -1.50
CA LEU A 19 0.60 -0.73 -1.42
C LEU A 19 0.41 -0.17 -0.02
N ASP A 20 1.52 0.09 0.64
CA ASP A 20 1.56 0.68 1.98
C ASP A 20 2.33 2.00 1.96
N ASN A 21 2.19 2.78 3.03
CA ASN A 21 3.10 3.91 3.24
C ASN A 21 4.55 3.39 3.26
N LEU A 22 5.49 4.23 2.82
CA LEU A 22 6.91 3.86 2.76
C LEU A 22 7.37 3.25 4.09
N ALA A 23 7.92 2.03 4.00
CA ALA A 23 8.52 1.36 5.15
C ALA A 23 9.73 2.16 5.67
N PRO A 24 9.95 2.20 7.00
CA PRO A 24 11.07 2.95 7.57
C PRO A 24 12.44 2.34 7.22
N GLU A 25 12.47 1.04 6.93
CA GLU A 25 13.67 0.27 6.57
C GLU A 25 13.42 -0.41 5.23
N ARG A 26 14.48 -0.56 4.43
CA ARG A 26 14.38 -1.17 3.11
C ARG A 26 14.29 -2.69 3.23
N ASP A 27 13.20 -3.26 2.75
CA ASP A 27 13.01 -4.72 2.72
C ASP A 27 13.41 -5.31 1.35
N PRO A 28 14.34 -6.28 1.29
CA PRO A 28 14.78 -6.95 0.05
C PRO A 28 13.66 -7.63 -0.76
N HIS A 29 12.55 -7.98 -0.13
CA HIS A 29 11.39 -8.65 -0.73
C HIS A 29 10.28 -7.66 -1.12
N SER A 30 10.54 -6.36 -1.01
CA SER A 30 9.61 -5.30 -1.35
C SER A 30 10.20 -4.33 -2.38
N TYR A 31 9.34 -3.51 -2.96
CA TYR A 31 9.75 -2.46 -3.89
C TYR A 31 9.28 -1.10 -3.42
N ASP A 32 10.20 -0.18 -3.21
CA ASP A 32 9.88 1.20 -2.90
C ASP A 32 9.61 1.99 -4.18
N LEU A 33 8.43 2.60 -4.24
CA LEU A 33 7.92 3.36 -5.38
C LEU A 33 7.70 4.83 -4.97
N CYS A 34 7.91 5.74 -5.91
CA CYS A 34 7.39 7.10 -5.76
C CYS A 34 5.87 7.11 -5.93
N THR A 35 5.20 8.18 -5.46
CA THR A 35 3.75 8.34 -5.56
C THR A 35 3.23 8.11 -6.98
N THR A 36 3.87 8.72 -7.99
CA THR A 36 3.48 8.58 -9.40
C THR A 36 3.54 7.12 -9.89
N HIS A 37 4.55 6.35 -9.47
CA HIS A 37 4.64 4.94 -9.85
C HIS A 37 3.64 4.08 -9.08
N ALA A 38 3.41 4.37 -7.80
CA ALA A 38 2.39 3.68 -7.00
C ALA A 38 0.98 3.87 -7.58
N ASP A 39 0.62 5.07 -8.04
CA ASP A 39 -0.72 5.36 -8.55
C ASP A 39 -0.98 4.78 -9.94
N ARG A 40 0.08 4.42 -10.68
CA ARG A 40 0.00 3.85 -12.03
C ARG A 40 0.28 2.35 -12.07
N THR A 41 0.78 1.78 -10.99
CA THR A 41 1.12 0.37 -10.93
C THR A 41 -0.13 -0.47 -11.08
N LYS A 42 -0.01 -1.60 -11.77
CA LYS A 42 -1.09 -2.58 -11.90
C LYS A 42 -0.56 -3.96 -11.54
N PRO A 43 -1.34 -4.75 -10.82
CA PRO A 43 -0.93 -6.11 -10.49
C PRO A 43 -0.97 -7.00 -11.75
N PRO A 44 -0.30 -8.16 -11.74
CA PRO A 44 -0.45 -9.16 -12.80
C PRO A 44 -1.91 -9.58 -13.01
N THR A 45 -2.25 -10.10 -14.19
CA THR A 45 -3.60 -10.57 -14.49
C THR A 45 -4.05 -11.64 -13.50
N GLY A 46 -5.26 -11.47 -12.94
CA GLY A 46 -5.83 -12.39 -11.94
C GLY A 46 -5.37 -12.15 -10.51
N TRP A 47 -4.57 -11.11 -10.26
CA TRP A 47 -4.16 -10.70 -8.92
C TRP A 47 -5.01 -9.53 -8.42
N HIS A 48 -5.18 -9.43 -7.11
CA HIS A 48 -5.83 -8.27 -6.50
C HIS A 48 -4.80 -7.28 -5.96
N LEU A 49 -5.04 -6.00 -6.21
CA LEU A 49 -4.30 -4.90 -5.61
C LEU A 49 -5.09 -4.35 -4.43
N GLU A 50 -4.45 -4.25 -3.27
CA GLU A 50 -4.99 -3.59 -2.08
C GLU A 50 -4.15 -2.35 -1.77
N ASP A 51 -4.72 -1.18 -2.01
CA ASP A 51 -4.11 0.08 -1.60
C ASP A 51 -4.50 0.38 -0.14
N ARG A 52 -3.54 0.19 0.76
CA ARG A 52 -3.74 0.30 2.22
C ARG A 52 -3.29 1.66 2.76
N ARG A 53 -2.77 2.54 1.91
CA ARG A 53 -2.35 3.90 2.27
C ARG A 53 -3.50 4.75 2.81
N PHE A 54 -4.73 4.47 2.37
CA PHE A 54 -5.94 5.22 2.74
C PHE A 54 -6.77 4.60 3.87
N ARG A 55 -6.33 3.48 4.47
CA ARG A 55 -7.10 2.77 5.50
C ARG A 55 -6.88 3.35 6.91
N VAL A 56 -6.94 4.67 7.01
CA VAL A 56 -7.06 5.39 8.28
C VAL A 56 -8.20 6.38 8.08
N HIS A 57 -9.39 6.09 8.63
CA HIS A 57 -10.49 7.01 8.99
C HIS A 57 -11.86 6.27 9.00
N VAL A 58 -12.16 5.42 10.00
CA VAL A 58 -13.57 5.12 10.40
C VAL A 58 -13.75 4.85 11.91
N TYR A 59 -12.78 5.17 12.76
CA TYR A 59 -13.01 5.20 14.22
C TYR A 59 -12.85 6.64 14.73
N ASP A 60 -13.63 7.55 14.15
CA ASP A 60 -13.89 8.82 14.83
C ASP A 60 -14.92 8.53 15.93
N ALA A 61 -14.49 8.79 17.16
CA ALA A 61 -15.14 8.44 18.42
C ALA A 61 -16.32 9.37 18.74
N GLY A 62 -17.19 9.65 17.78
CA GLY A 62 -18.27 10.64 17.90
C GLY A 62 -19.62 10.13 18.41
N ARG A 63 -19.82 8.80 18.58
CA ARG A 63 -21.13 8.21 18.92
C ARG A 63 -21.24 7.67 20.36
N LEU A 64 -20.33 8.03 21.27
CA LEU A 64 -20.35 7.57 22.66
C LEU A 64 -20.60 8.67 23.71
N ALA A 65 -20.93 9.90 23.29
CA ALA A 65 -21.50 10.88 24.21
C ALA A 65 -23.03 10.78 24.13
N GLY A 66 -23.63 10.20 25.18
CA GLY A 66 -25.05 10.31 25.46
C GLY A 66 -25.46 11.69 25.94
#